data_AF-A0A967ZGQ7-F1
#
_entry.id   AF-A0A967ZGQ7-F1
#
_cell.length_a   1.000
_cell.length_b   1.000
_cell.length_c   1.000
_cell.angle_alpha   90.00
_cell.angle_beta   90.00
_cell.angle_gamma   90.00
#
_symmetry.space_group_name_H-M   'P 1'
#
loop_
_entity.id
_entity.type
_entity.pdbx_description
1 polymer ?
#
loop_
_entity_poly.entity_id
_entity_poly.type
_entity_poly.pdbx_seq_one_letter_code
_entity_poly.pdbx_strand_id
1 'polypeptide(L)'
;MFVTETALAGDRPRRHRIGLEGDGRLLDVIREQVTASVVISRYVPVDAERGIRVTGRRRPAGDRLRWVVTPDGGVDVGDPQVRSRIDAAVAAVRAEVE
;
A
#
# COMPACT_ATOMS: atom_id res chain seq x y z
N MET A 1 -0.06 -16.52 -14.32
CA MET A 1 -0.10 -15.22 -13.59
C MET A 1 -0.44 -14.10 -14.57
N PHE A 2 -1.08 -13.03 -14.12
CA PHE A 2 -1.27 -11.82 -14.94
C PHE A 2 -0.37 -10.70 -14.43
N VAL A 3 0.34 -10.04 -15.33
CA VAL A 3 1.06 -8.80 -15.04
C VAL A 3 0.45 -7.68 -15.86
N THR A 4 0.38 -6.49 -15.29
CA THR A 4 -0.14 -5.30 -15.97
C THR A 4 1.01 -4.33 -16.13
N GLU A 5 1.21 -3.86 -17.35
CA GLU A 5 2.20 -2.82 -17.65
C GLU A 5 1.87 -1.54 -16.87
N THR A 6 2.90 -0.86 -16.36
CA THR A 6 2.69 0.44 -15.71
C THR A 6 2.57 1.50 -16.80
N ALA A 7 1.42 2.16 -16.88
CA ALA A 7 1.16 3.22 -17.84
C ALA A 7 1.06 4.59 -17.15
N LEU A 8 1.28 5.67 -17.89
CA LEU A 8 1.09 7.04 -17.41
C LEU A 8 -0.40 7.33 -17.17
N ALA A 9 -0.70 8.36 -16.37
CA ALA A 9 -2.08 8.74 -16.07
C ALA A 9 -2.82 9.17 -17.35
N GLY A 10 -3.83 8.40 -17.75
CA GLY A 10 -4.61 8.61 -18.99
C GLY A 10 -4.45 7.49 -20.01
N ASP A 11 -3.38 6.71 -19.93
CA ASP A 11 -3.12 5.59 -20.82
C ASP A 11 -3.82 4.30 -20.35
N ARG A 12 -4.22 3.45 -21.29
CA ARG A 12 -4.77 2.12 -20.98
C ARG A 12 -3.62 1.13 -20.74
N PRO A 13 -3.42 0.63 -19.52
CA PRO A 13 -2.35 -0.32 -19.26
C PRO A 13 -2.65 -1.67 -19.93
N ARG A 14 -1.64 -2.27 -20.57
CA ARG A 14 -1.78 -3.60 -21.20
C ARG A 14 -1.61 -4.69 -20.15
N ARG A 15 -2.46 -5.72 -20.26
CA ARG A 15 -2.41 -6.89 -19.39
C ARG A 15 -1.80 -8.06 -20.14
N HIS A 16 -0.75 -8.65 -19.57
CA HIS A 16 -0.05 -9.81 -20.11
C HIS A 16 -0.34 -11.03 -19.26
N ARG A 17 -0.48 -12.19 -19.91
CA ARG A 17 -0.58 -13.49 -19.25
C ARG A 17 0.76 -14.20 -19.39
N ILE A 18 1.36 -14.54 -18.25
CA ILE A 18 2.64 -15.23 -18.18
C ILE A 18 2.41 -16.61 -17.57
N GLY A 19 2.86 -17.66 -18.27
CA GLY A 19 3.02 -19.00 -17.73
C GLY A 19 4.28 -19.03 -16.88
N LEU A 20 4.16 -19.42 -15.62
CA LEU A 20 5.29 -19.58 -14.72
C LEU A 20 5.56 -21.06 -14.62
N GLU A 21 6.71 -21.50 -15.10
CA GLU A 21 7.15 -22.88 -14.97
C GLU A 21 8.14 -22.95 -13.80
N GLY A 22 7.82 -23.75 -12.78
CA GLY A 22 8.70 -23.96 -11.64
C GLY A 22 8.00 -24.09 -10.27
N ASP A 23 8.72 -24.76 -9.40
CA ASP A 23 8.43 -25.20 -8.04
C ASP A 23 8.47 -24.03 -7.05
N GLY A 24 7.37 -23.28 -6.90
CA GLY A 24 7.04 -22.41 -5.75
C GLY A 24 7.92 -21.16 -5.47
N ARG A 25 9.18 -21.15 -5.93
CA ARG A 25 10.21 -20.16 -5.58
C ARG A 25 9.85 -18.72 -5.95
N LEU A 26 8.99 -18.51 -6.94
CA LEU A 26 8.52 -17.17 -7.26
C LEU A 26 7.74 -16.55 -6.09
N LEU A 27 6.93 -17.32 -5.37
CA LEU A 27 6.18 -16.79 -4.23
C LEU A 27 7.11 -16.37 -3.09
N ASP A 28 8.22 -17.08 -2.92
CA ASP A 28 9.25 -16.72 -1.94
C ASP A 28 9.94 -15.40 -2.32
N VAL A 29 10.34 -15.26 -3.59
CA VAL A 29 10.91 -14.01 -4.12
C VAL A 29 9.92 -12.85 -4.03
N ILE A 30 8.65 -13.08 -4.38
CA ILE A 30 7.59 -12.06 -4.24
C ILE A 30 7.45 -11.64 -2.77
N ARG A 31 7.42 -12.60 -1.84
CA ARG A 31 7.30 -12.32 -0.41
C ARG A 31 8.49 -11.50 0.10
N GLU A 32 9.70 -11.89 -0.29
CA GLU A 32 10.93 -11.16 0.05
C GLU A 32 10.87 -9.72 -0.47
N GLN A 33 10.52 -9.52 -1.75
CA GLN A 33 10.42 -8.19 -2.36
C GLN A 33 9.29 -7.34 -1.77
N VAL A 34 8.12 -7.93 -1.49
CA VAL A 34 7.02 -7.23 -0.83
C VAL A 34 7.44 -6.78 0.57
N THR A 35 8.12 -7.65 1.33
CA THR A 35 8.60 -7.32 2.68
C THR A 35 9.63 -6.20 2.62
N ALA A 36 10.62 -6.33 1.74
CA ALA A 36 11.66 -5.30 1.54
C ALA A 36 11.09 -3.97 1.04
N SER A 37 9.93 -3.98 0.36
CA SER A 37 9.28 -2.76 -0.11
C SER A 37 8.54 -2.00 0.98
N VAL A 38 8.14 -2.63 2.09
CA VAL A 38 7.42 -1.96 3.18
C VAL A 38 8.42 -1.24 4.06
N VAL A 39 8.38 0.09 4.05
CA VAL A 39 9.28 0.94 4.84
C VAL A 39 8.71 1.21 6.22
N ILE A 40 7.38 1.41 6.31
CA ILE A 40 6.69 1.60 7.57
C ILE A 40 5.28 1.04 7.48
N SER A 41 4.80 0.43 8.57
CA SER A 41 3.40 0.03 8.73
C SER A 41 2.95 0.35 10.15
N ARG A 42 2.01 1.28 10.30
CA ARG A 42 1.51 1.73 11.60
C ARG A 42 0.01 1.58 11.67
N TYR A 43 -0.47 1.07 12.79
CA TYR A 43 -1.89 1.11 13.13
C TYR A 43 -2.19 2.40 13.88
N VAL A 44 -3.27 3.08 13.50
CA VAL A 44 -3.73 4.30 14.14
C VAL A 44 -5.19 4.12 14.52
N PRO A 45 -5.53 4.20 15.82
CA PRO A 45 -6.92 4.09 16.25
C PRO A 45 -7.72 5.30 15.75
N VAL A 46 -8.91 5.03 15.21
CA VAL A 46 -9.88 6.05 14.80
C VAL A 46 -10.95 6.20 15.89
N ASP A 47 -11.33 5.11 16.54
CA ASP A 47 -12.15 5.04 17.73
C ASP A 47 -11.63 3.96 18.71
N ALA A 48 -12.42 3.59 19.71
CA ALA A 48 -12.02 2.64 20.76
C ALA A 48 -11.81 1.20 20.26
N GLU A 49 -12.46 0.80 19.16
CA GLU A 49 -12.45 -0.58 18.66
C GLU A 49 -11.86 -0.71 17.25
N ARG A 50 -11.78 0.39 16.51
CA ARG A 50 -11.44 0.40 15.09
C ARG A 50 -10.40 1.47 14.77
N GLY A 51 -9.64 1.19 13.73
CA GLY A 51 -8.59 2.08 13.28
C GLY A 51 -8.30 1.92 11.80
N ILE A 52 -7.15 2.46 11.42
CA ILE A 52 -6.60 2.34 10.09
C ILE A 52 -5.18 1.81 10.18
N ARG A 53 -4.77 1.07 9.15
CA ARG A 53 -3.38 0.72 8.92
C ARG A 53 -2.80 1.60 7.82
N VAL A 54 -1.84 2.44 8.20
CA VAL A 54 -1.07 3.28 7.28
C VAL A 54 0.20 2.52 6.90
N THR A 55 0.41 2.26 5.62
CA THR A 55 1.60 1.56 5.11
C THR A 55 2.32 2.43 4.08
N GLY A 56 3.59 2.75 4.33
CA GLY A 56 4.49 3.38 3.38
C GLY A 56 5.32 2.31 2.66
N ARG A 57 5.28 2.31 1.32
CA ARG A 57 6.03 1.35 0.49
C ARG A 57 6.96 2.06 -0.47
N ARG A 58 8.20 1.58 -0.60
CA ARG A 58 9.16 2.03 -1.61
C ARG A 58 8.69 1.61 -3.00
N ARG A 59 8.76 2.52 -3.96
CA ARG A 59 8.54 2.20 -5.38
C ARG A 59 9.84 1.62 -5.95
N PRO A 60 9.79 0.59 -6.81
CA PRO A 60 10.99 0.03 -7.44
C PRO A 60 11.79 1.05 -8.28
N ALA A 61 11.15 2.12 -8.76
CA ALA A 61 11.74 3.09 -9.68
C ALA A 61 11.72 4.55 -9.14
N GLY A 62 11.73 4.74 -7.81
CA GLY A 62 11.84 6.10 -7.27
C GLY A 62 11.93 6.17 -5.75
N ASP A 63 12.49 7.29 -5.27
CA ASP A 63 12.77 7.52 -3.84
C ASP A 63 11.53 7.91 -3.02
N ARG A 64 10.38 8.11 -3.69
CA ARG A 64 9.13 8.48 -3.02
C ARG A 64 8.39 7.24 -2.51
N LEU A 65 7.95 7.32 -1.26
CA LEU A 65 7.07 6.32 -0.67
C LEU A 65 5.64 6.44 -1.23
N ARG A 66 5.08 5.30 -1.64
CA ARG A 66 3.64 5.17 -1.88
C ARG A 66 2.96 4.83 -0.56
N TRP A 67 2.02 5.68 -0.17
CA TRP A 67 1.22 5.50 1.03
C TRP A 67 -0.10 4.80 0.70
N VAL A 68 -0.46 3.82 1.52
CA VAL A 68 -1.72 3.09 1.45
C VAL A 68 -2.36 3.09 2.83
N VAL A 69 -3.64 3.45 2.89
CA VAL A 69 -4.45 3.41 4.11
C VAL A 69 -5.45 2.28 3.96
N THR A 70 -5.45 1.35 4.92
CA THR A 70 -6.41 0.25 4.98
C THR A 70 -7.27 0.42 6.23
N PRO A 71 -8.55 0.80 6.10
CA PRO A 71 -9.46 0.88 7.23
C PRO A 71 -9.81 -0.51 7.76
N ASP A 72 -10.06 -0.62 9.06
CA ASP A 72 -10.70 -1.81 9.64
C ASP A 72 -12.16 -1.93 9.17
N GLY A 73 -12.73 -3.13 9.32
CA GLY A 73 -14.13 -3.38 9.00
C GLY A 73 -15.07 -2.43 9.75
N GLY A 74 -15.95 -1.74 9.01
CA GLY A 74 -16.95 -0.83 9.59
C GLY A 74 -16.46 0.60 9.83
N VAL A 75 -15.25 0.97 9.42
CA VAL A 75 -14.80 2.37 9.37
C VAL A 75 -15.36 3.01 8.10
N ASP A 76 -16.15 4.08 8.26
CA ASP A 76 -16.66 4.86 7.13
C ASP A 76 -15.63 5.90 6.68
N VAL A 77 -14.94 5.62 5.57
CA VAL A 77 -13.96 6.54 4.95
C VAL A 77 -14.66 7.69 4.20
N GLY A 78 -15.99 7.66 4.06
CA GLY A 78 -16.80 8.75 3.57
C GLY A 78 -17.02 9.86 4.61
N ASP A 79 -16.97 9.52 5.89
CA ASP A 79 -17.15 10.46 7.00
C ASP A 79 -16.01 11.50 7.02
N PRO A 80 -16.32 12.82 6.94
CA PRO A 80 -15.32 13.88 7.01
C PRO A 80 -14.44 13.85 8.27
N GLN A 81 -14.97 13.44 9.42
CA GLN A 81 -14.19 13.35 10.67
C GLN A 81 -13.17 12.22 10.60
N VAL A 82 -13.57 11.07 10.05
CA VAL A 82 -12.67 9.92 9.83
C VAL A 82 -11.58 10.28 8.82
N ARG A 83 -11.92 10.98 7.73
CA ARG A 83 -10.94 11.49 6.76
C ARG A 83 -9.91 12.42 7.40
N SER A 84 -10.36 13.39 8.20
CA SER A 84 -9.45 14.31 8.87
C SER A 84 -8.45 13.59 9.80
N ARG A 85 -8.92 12.55 10.52
CA ARG A 85 -8.05 11.69 11.35
C ARG A 85 -7.08 10.88 10.51
N ILE A 86 -7.52 10.33 9.38
CA ILE A 86 -6.65 9.62 8.42
C ILE A 86 -5.55 10.55 7.90
N ASP A 87 -5.91 11.76 7.48
CA ASP A 87 -4.94 12.70 6.91
C ASP A 87 -3.90 13.14 7.94
N ALA A 88 -4.32 13.45 9.16
CA ALA A 88 -3.40 13.77 10.27
C ALA A 88 -2.49 12.58 10.61
N ALA A 89 -3.05 11.36 10.63
CA ALA A 89 -2.30 10.14 10.88
C ALA A 89 -1.24 9.89 9.80
N VAL A 90 -1.60 10.05 8.52
CA VAL A 90 -0.66 9.91 7.39
C VAL A 90 0.42 10.99 7.45
N ALA A 91 0.07 12.24 7.78
CA ALA A 91 1.04 13.32 7.94
C ALA A 91 2.05 13.04 9.05
N ALA A 92 1.59 12.56 10.21
CA ALA A 92 2.46 12.18 11.32
C ALA A 92 3.43 11.05 10.93
N VAL A 93 2.92 9.99 10.28
CA VAL A 93 3.77 8.87 9.83
C VAL A 93 4.78 9.32 8.77
N ARG A 94 4.42 10.28 7.91
CA ARG A 94 5.34 10.85 6.92
C ARG A 94 6.48 11.63 7.57
N ALA A 95 6.17 12.48 8.54
CA ALA A 95 7.16 13.29 9.25
C ALA A 95 8.16 12.45 10.07
N GLU A 96 7.85 11.21 10.41
CA GLU A 96 8.76 10.29 11.10
C GLU A 96 9.76 9.62 10.16
N VAL A 97 9.50 9.61 8.85
CA VAL A 97 10.29 8.87 7.84
C VAL A 97 11.09 9.80 6.91
N GLU A 98 10.78 11.10 6.90
CA GLU A 98 11.50 12.15 6.19
C GLU A 98 12.56 12.81 7.09
#